data_AF-A0A8T2UDB5-F1
#
_entry.id   AF-A0A8T2UDB5-F1
#
_cell.length_a   1.000
_cell.length_b   1.000
_cell.length_c   1.000
_cell.angle_alpha   90.00
_cell.angle_beta   90.00
_cell.angle_gamma   90.00
#
_symmetry.space_group_name_H-M   'P 1'
#
loop_
_entity.id
_entity.type
_entity.pdbx_description
1 polymer ?
#
loop_
_entity_poly.entity_id
_entity_poly.type
_entity_poly.pdbx_seq_one_letter_code
_entity_poly.pdbx_strand_id
1 'polypeptide(L)'
;MGVPCVTMAGTVHANNVGVTLLHQVGLENLIARNEDEYVRKAVDFASDVPMLANTRMSLRGRMLKSYLCNGTIFVRNLEGVYRSLWHRYCEGDVPSLQRSRLAEPSSERLSARNNVVDVSSKELPFNSLSLPNGLARGVIHPTSKTAEGTNDDADRSFKMPGLR
;
A
#
# COMPACT_ATOMS: atom_id res chain seq x y z
N MET A 1 8.76 1.58 24.08
CA MET A 1 8.62 2.96 23.56
C MET A 1 7.17 3.40 23.71
N GLY A 2 6.94 4.46 24.51
CA GLY A 2 5.61 4.95 24.91
C GLY A 2 5.67 6.45 25.24
N VAL A 3 6.43 7.19 24.44
CA VAL A 3 6.61 8.64 24.61
C VAL A 3 5.53 9.35 23.79
N PRO A 4 4.61 10.09 24.42
CA PRO A 4 3.65 10.91 23.69
C PRO A 4 4.37 12.04 22.93
N CYS A 5 3.87 12.36 21.74
CA CYS A 5 4.40 13.39 20.85
C CYS A 5 3.28 14.37 20.47
N VAL A 6 3.59 15.66 20.44
CA VAL A 6 2.71 16.70 19.90
C VAL A 6 3.05 16.88 18.42
N THR A 7 2.04 17.02 17.57
CA THR A 7 2.23 17.23 16.13
C THR A 7 1.46 18.45 15.67
N MET A 8 1.90 19.07 14.58
CA MET A 8 1.16 20.14 13.92
C MET A 8 0.68 19.64 12.55
N ALA A 9 -0.61 19.81 12.27
CA ALA A 9 -1.18 19.47 10.97
C ALA A 9 -0.61 20.40 9.89
N GLY A 10 -0.06 19.81 8.83
CA GLY A 10 0.49 20.52 7.69
C GLY A 10 -0.38 20.41 6.44
N THR A 11 -0.01 21.17 5.42
CA THR A 11 -0.71 21.20 4.13
C THR A 11 -0.30 20.07 3.18
N VAL A 12 0.87 19.44 3.42
CA VAL A 12 1.43 18.37 2.58
C VAL A 12 1.36 17.03 3.30
N HIS A 13 1.16 15.94 2.53
CA HIS A 13 1.03 14.59 3.06
C HIS A 13 2.18 14.18 4.01
N ALA A 14 3.43 14.53 3.67
CA ALA A 14 4.60 14.23 4.48
C ALA A 14 4.53 14.81 5.91
N ASN A 15 3.81 15.92 6.09
CA ASN A 15 3.67 16.58 7.39
C ASN A 15 2.62 15.89 8.27
N ASN A 16 1.73 15.08 7.68
CA ASN A 16 0.55 14.55 8.34
C ASN A 16 0.69 13.08 8.78
N VAL A 17 1.92 12.54 8.75
CA VAL A 17 2.20 11.22 9.31
C VAL A 17 1.91 11.21 10.82
N GLY A 18 2.41 12.21 11.55
CA GLY A 18 2.14 12.37 13.00
C GLY A 18 0.65 12.52 13.30
N VAL A 19 -0.06 13.28 12.47
CA VAL A 19 -1.52 13.48 12.56
C VAL A 19 -2.25 12.14 12.44
N THR A 20 -1.92 11.35 11.42
CA THR A 20 -2.55 10.05 11.16
C THR A 20 -2.30 9.07 12.31
N LEU A 21 -1.06 9.04 12.83
CA LEU A 21 -0.70 8.19 13.96
C LEU A 21 -1.50 8.55 15.21
N LEU A 22 -1.55 9.85 15.56
CA LEU A 22 -2.26 10.34 16.73
C LEU A 22 -3.77 10.13 16.63
N HIS A 23 -4.36 10.31 15.44
CA HIS A 23 -5.76 9.98 15.17
C HIS A 23 -6.03 8.48 15.41
N GLN A 24 -5.18 7.61 14.89
CA GLN A 24 -5.37 6.17 14.97
C GLN A 24 -5.24 5.60 16.40
N VAL A 25 -4.55 6.30 17.30
CA VAL A 25 -4.41 5.93 18.73
C VAL A 25 -5.32 6.72 19.68
N GLY A 26 -6.18 7.58 19.14
CA GLY A 26 -7.12 8.40 19.91
C GLY A 26 -6.45 9.47 20.77
N LEU A 27 -5.42 10.13 20.24
CA LEU A 27 -4.69 11.25 20.85
C LEU A 27 -4.77 12.52 20.00
N GLU A 28 -5.93 12.79 19.41
CA GLU A 28 -6.19 13.97 18.58
C GLU A 28 -6.00 15.29 19.33
N ASN A 29 -6.12 15.26 20.66
CA ASN A 29 -5.85 16.40 21.53
C ASN A 29 -4.40 16.89 21.45
N LEU A 30 -3.46 16.08 20.96
CA LEU A 30 -2.05 16.45 20.73
C LEU A 30 -1.77 16.94 19.30
N ILE A 31 -2.81 17.12 18.49
CA ILE A 31 -2.72 17.67 17.13
C ILE A 31 -3.01 19.17 17.20
N ALA A 32 -2.05 19.98 16.80
CA ALA A 32 -2.17 21.43 16.65
C ALA A 32 -2.46 21.83 15.20
N ARG A 33 -3.14 22.96 15.00
CA ARG A 33 -3.46 23.51 13.66
C ARG A 33 -2.56 24.65 13.24
N ASN A 34 -1.86 25.27 14.19
CA ASN A 34 -0.89 26.34 13.99
C ASN A 34 0.17 26.33 15.10
N GLU A 35 1.18 27.17 14.96
CA GLU A 35 2.33 27.25 15.86
C GLU A 35 1.92 27.62 17.29
N ASP A 36 1.03 28.60 17.46
CA ASP A 36 0.56 29.03 18.78
C ASP A 36 -0.19 27.91 19.52
N GLU A 37 -1.01 27.14 18.80
CA GLU A 37 -1.68 25.97 19.36
C GLU A 37 -0.69 24.85 19.68
N TYR A 38 0.36 24.67 18.87
CA TYR A 38 1.41 23.69 19.12
C TYR A 38 2.14 24.00 20.43
N VAL A 39 2.56 25.25 20.62
CA VAL A 39 3.22 25.70 21.86
C VAL A 39 2.30 25.54 23.06
N ARG A 40 1.04 26.02 22.96
CA ARG A 40 0.08 25.88 24.06
C ARG A 40 -0.15 24.41 24.44
N LYS A 41 -0.44 23.54 23.48
CA LYS A 41 -0.62 22.09 23.74
C LYS A 41 0.62 21.46 24.36
N ALA A 42 1.81 21.82 23.89
CA ALA A 42 3.05 21.30 24.43
C ALA A 42 3.27 21.75 25.88
N VAL A 43 3.01 23.03 26.20
CA VAL A 43 3.14 23.58 27.55
C VAL A 43 2.08 22.99 28.49
N ASP A 44 0.81 22.95 28.08
CA ASP A 44 -0.29 22.40 28.87
C ASP A 44 -0.01 20.93 29.21
N PHE A 45 0.42 20.17 28.20
CA PHE A 45 0.74 18.76 28.36
C PHE A 45 2.02 18.54 29.18
N ALA A 46 3.02 19.42 29.10
CA ALA A 46 4.23 19.35 29.92
C ALA A 46 3.98 19.73 31.38
N SER A 47 2.99 20.59 31.63
CA SER A 47 2.66 21.10 32.97
C SER A 47 1.84 20.10 33.79
N ASP A 48 1.07 19.22 33.13
CA ASP A 48 0.25 18.19 33.78
C ASP A 48 0.99 16.84 33.89
N VAL A 49 1.78 16.68 34.97
CA VAL A 49 2.53 15.45 35.25
C VAL A 49 1.64 14.21 35.42
N PRO A 50 0.50 14.27 36.15
CA PRO A 50 -0.44 13.16 36.23
C PRO A 50 -0.96 12.69 34.85
N MET A 51 -1.36 13.62 33.99
CA MET A 51 -1.81 13.31 32.64
C MET A 51 -0.70 12.67 31.79
N LEU A 52 0.54 13.18 31.89
CA LEU A 52 1.71 12.61 31.23
C LEU A 52 1.95 11.15 31.65
N ALA A 53 1.93 10.88 32.95
CA ALA A 53 2.13 9.53 33.49
C ALA A 53 1.06 8.56 32.97
N ASN A 54 -0.21 8.96 33.04
CA ASN A 54 -1.33 8.14 32.55
C ASN A 54 -1.24 7.90 31.03
N THR A 55 -0.84 8.92 30.27
CA THR A 55 -0.67 8.80 28.82
C THR A 55 0.45 7.81 28.50
N ARG A 56 1.62 7.91 29.16
CA ARG A 56 2.74 6.98 28.97
C ARG A 56 2.37 5.54 29.32
N MET A 57 1.61 5.33 30.39
CA MET A 57 1.16 4.01 30.82
C MET A 57 0.15 3.39 29.84
N SER A 58 -0.79 4.18 29.32
CA SER A 58 -1.85 3.68 28.45
C SER A 58 -1.45 3.56 26.97
N LEU A 59 -0.47 4.36 26.51
CA LEU A 59 -0.13 4.47 25.09
C LEU A 59 0.27 3.13 24.44
N ARG A 60 1.01 2.28 25.15
CA ARG A 60 1.37 0.96 24.62
C ARG A 60 0.14 0.10 24.35
N GLY A 61 -0.82 0.10 25.28
CA GLY A 61 -2.08 -0.62 25.11
C GLY A 61 -2.92 -0.06 23.98
N ARG A 62 -2.96 1.27 23.84
CA ARG A 62 -3.65 1.95 22.72
C ARG A 62 -3.05 1.57 21.37
N MET A 63 -1.72 1.61 21.24
CA MET A 63 -1.01 1.21 20.01
C MET A 63 -1.34 -0.23 19.60
N LEU A 64 -1.25 -1.18 20.54
CA LEU A 64 -1.52 -2.59 20.26
C LEU A 64 -2.97 -2.86 19.83
N LYS A 65 -3.93 -2.09 20.36
CA LYS A 65 -5.35 -2.19 19.98
C LYS A 65 -5.69 -1.40 18.71
N SER A 66 -4.82 -0.48 18.30
CA SER A 66 -5.04 0.36 17.13
C SER A 66 -4.87 -0.42 15.83
N TYR A 67 -5.47 0.09 14.76
CA TYR A 67 -5.33 -0.47 13.43
C TYR A 67 -3.86 -0.50 12.95
N LEU A 68 -3.00 0.38 13.49
CA LEU A 68 -1.57 0.44 13.12
C LEU A 68 -0.83 -0.87 13.40
N CYS A 69 -1.19 -1.57 14.46
CA CYS A 69 -0.56 -2.84 14.85
C CYS A 69 -1.36 -4.06 14.38
N ASN A 70 -2.48 -3.87 13.69
CA ASN A 70 -3.27 -4.97 13.15
C ASN A 70 -2.88 -5.28 11.70
N GLY A 71 -1.75 -5.98 11.55
CA GLY A 71 -1.22 -6.35 10.24
C GLY A 71 -2.18 -7.21 9.41
N THR A 72 -2.96 -8.08 10.05
CA THR A 72 -3.90 -8.97 9.34
C THR A 72 -5.03 -8.20 8.67
N ILE A 73 -5.67 -7.27 9.39
CA ILE A 73 -6.73 -6.44 8.79
C ILE A 73 -6.13 -5.49 7.75
N PHE A 74 -4.95 -4.93 8.02
CA PHE A 74 -4.24 -4.09 7.05
C PHE A 74 -3.99 -4.82 5.73
N VAL A 75 -3.42 -6.03 5.77
CA VAL A 75 -3.11 -6.84 4.58
C VAL A 75 -4.39 -7.22 3.86
N ARG A 76 -5.43 -7.67 4.56
CA ARG A 76 -6.71 -8.04 3.93
C ARG A 76 -7.34 -6.86 3.19
N ASN A 77 -7.29 -5.67 3.76
CA ASN A 77 -7.80 -4.45 3.11
C ASN A 77 -6.94 -4.08 1.89
N LEU A 78 -5.63 -4.22 1.99
CA LEU A 78 -4.71 -4.00 0.86
C LEU A 78 -4.97 -4.98 -0.29
N GLU A 79 -5.14 -6.26 0.01
CA GLU A 79 -5.47 -7.31 -0.97
C GLU A 79 -6.79 -6.99 -1.68
N GLY A 80 -7.82 -6.53 -0.94
CA GLY A 80 -9.09 -6.10 -1.52
C GLY A 80 -8.93 -4.93 -2.50
N VAL A 81 -8.07 -3.96 -2.16
CA VAL A 81 -7.74 -2.84 -3.06
C VAL A 81 -7.02 -3.34 -4.31
N TYR A 82 -6.01 -4.19 -4.16
CA TYR A 82 -5.31 -4.78 -5.32
C TYR A 82 -6.23 -5.59 -6.22
N ARG A 83 -7.12 -6.38 -5.63
CA ARG A 83 -8.12 -7.14 -6.38
C ARG A 83 -9.06 -6.23 -7.15
N SER A 84 -9.51 -5.14 -6.54
CA SER A 84 -10.37 -4.14 -7.18
C SER A 84 -9.66 -3.43 -8.34
N LEU A 85 -8.40 -3.05 -8.16
CA LEU A 85 -7.57 -2.46 -9.21
C LEU A 85 -7.35 -3.43 -10.38
N TRP A 86 -7.15 -4.72 -10.08
CA TRP A 86 -7.03 -5.76 -11.10
C TRP A 86 -8.32 -5.93 -11.91
N HIS A 87 -9.47 -6.00 -11.25
CA HIS A 87 -10.76 -6.10 -11.96
C HIS A 87 -11.01 -4.93 -12.89
N ARG A 88 -10.77 -3.70 -12.42
CA ARG A 88 -10.88 -2.48 -13.25
C ARG A 88 -9.97 -2.54 -14.48
N TYR A 89 -8.74 -3.03 -14.30
CA TYR A 89 -7.81 -3.21 -15.42
C TYR A 89 -8.35 -4.22 -16.45
N CYS A 90 -8.88 -5.37 -16.00
CA CYS A 90 -9.48 -6.36 -16.89
C CYS A 90 -10.72 -5.82 -17.64
N GLU A 91 -11.46 -4.91 -17.03
CA GLU A 91 -12.61 -4.21 -17.64
C GLU A 91 -12.19 -3.08 -18.60
N GLY A 92 -10.88 -2.82 -18.74
CA GLY A 92 -10.34 -1.76 -19.60
C GLY A 92 -10.35 -0.36 -18.98
N ASP A 93 -10.76 -0.22 -17.70
CA ASP A 93 -10.64 1.02 -16.93
C ASP A 93 -9.21 1.17 -16.40
N VAL A 94 -8.32 1.64 -17.28
CA VAL A 94 -6.91 1.88 -16.96
C VAL A 94 -6.64 3.39 -16.88
N PRO A 95 -6.52 3.99 -15.67
CA PRO A 95 -6.37 5.43 -15.52
C PRO A 95 -5.12 6.00 -16.20
N SER A 96 -4.05 5.22 -16.32
CA SER A 96 -2.82 5.62 -17.01
C SER A 96 -3.02 5.77 -18.52
N LEU A 97 -3.83 4.91 -19.14
CA LEU A 97 -4.18 5.01 -20.57
C LEU A 97 -5.15 6.17 -20.86
N GLN A 98 -6.00 6.52 -19.88
CA GLN A 98 -6.86 7.70 -19.98
C GLN A 98 -6.03 8.99 -19.96
N ARG A 99 -4.97 9.04 -19.14
CA ARG A 99 -4.10 10.21 -19.01
C ARG A 99 -3.21 10.42 -20.24
N SER A 100 -2.74 9.35 -20.88
CA SER A 100 -2.03 9.47 -22.17
C SER A 100 -2.95 9.98 -23.28
N ARG A 101 -4.20 9.50 -23.38
CA ARG A 101 -5.18 10.01 -24.36
C ARG A 101 -5.54 11.48 -24.19
N LEU A 102 -5.52 11.99 -22.97
CA LEU A 102 -5.83 13.40 -22.67
C LEU A 102 -4.63 14.33 -22.86
N ALA A 103 -3.41 13.78 -22.89
CA ALA A 103 -2.17 14.53 -23.09
C ALA A 103 -1.80 14.71 -24.58
N GLU A 104 -2.49 14.04 -25.51
CA GLU A 104 -2.29 14.21 -26.95
C GLU A 104 -2.80 15.59 -27.42
N PRO A 105 -1.96 16.42 -28.08
CA PRO A 105 -2.39 17.72 -28.57
C PRO A 105 -3.43 17.59 -29.69
N SER A 106 -4.34 18.56 -29.74
CA SER A 106 -5.57 18.62 -30.52
C SER A 106 -5.46 18.53 -32.06
N SER A 107 -4.27 18.30 -32.64
CA SER A 107 -4.08 18.24 -34.10
C SER A 107 -4.53 16.92 -34.75
N GLU A 108 -4.66 15.82 -33.99
CA GLU A 108 -5.05 14.51 -34.55
C GLU A 108 -6.56 14.22 -34.51
N ARG A 109 -7.38 15.06 -33.87
CA ARG A 109 -8.84 14.81 -33.78
C ARG A 109 -9.58 14.88 -35.12
N LEU A 110 -8.99 15.48 -36.15
CA LEU A 110 -9.61 15.60 -37.48
C LEU A 110 -9.27 14.44 -38.44
N SER A 111 -8.21 13.67 -38.20
CA SER A 111 -7.83 12.55 -39.10
C SER A 111 -8.43 11.21 -38.67
N ALA A 112 -8.70 11.01 -37.38
CA ALA A 112 -9.17 9.72 -36.85
C ALA A 112 -10.67 9.45 -37.08
N ARG A 113 -11.45 10.43 -37.54
CA ARG A 113 -12.90 10.25 -37.78
C ARG A 113 -13.23 9.39 -39.01
N ASN A 114 -12.25 9.10 -39.87
CA ASN A 114 -12.47 8.39 -41.14
C ASN A 114 -11.95 6.94 -41.21
N ASN A 115 -11.32 6.40 -40.16
CA ASN A 115 -10.91 5.00 -40.18
C ASN A 115 -11.63 4.22 -39.08
N VAL A 116 -12.72 3.56 -39.48
CA VAL A 116 -13.21 2.36 -38.83
C VAL A 116 -12.07 1.34 -38.92
N VAL A 117 -11.29 1.19 -37.86
CA VAL A 117 -10.31 0.10 -37.74
C VAL A 117 -10.91 -0.96 -36.84
N ASP A 118 -11.12 -2.12 -37.46
CA ASP A 118 -11.47 -3.40 -36.91
C ASP A 118 -10.79 -3.70 -35.57
N VAL A 119 -11.60 -4.00 -34.56
CA VAL A 119 -11.14 -4.43 -33.23
C VAL A 119 -10.93 -5.94 -33.29
N SER A 120 -9.85 -6.35 -33.94
CA SER A 120 -9.34 -7.71 -33.80
C SER A 120 -7.83 -7.65 -33.60
N SER A 121 -7.42 -8.14 -32.43
CA SER A 121 -6.03 -8.53 -32.11
C SER A 121 -5.01 -7.39 -32.00
N LYS A 122 -4.94 -6.74 -30.83
CA LYS A 122 -3.67 -6.20 -30.33
C LYS A 122 -3.51 -6.50 -28.85
N GLU A 123 -2.61 -7.43 -28.56
CA GLU A 123 -2.02 -7.59 -27.24
C GLU A 123 -1.43 -6.25 -26.76
N LEU A 124 -1.71 -5.91 -25.50
CA LEU A 124 -1.13 -4.73 -24.86
C LEU A 124 0.37 -4.96 -24.66
N PRO A 125 1.25 -3.97 -24.96
CA PRO A 125 2.68 -4.17 -24.90
C PRO A 125 3.14 -4.04 -23.45
N PHE A 126 3.19 -5.16 -22.73
CA PHE A 126 3.87 -5.20 -21.42
C PHE A 126 5.40 -5.30 -21.54
N ASN A 127 5.94 -5.29 -22.77
CA ASN A 127 7.32 -5.67 -23.04
C ASN A 127 8.28 -4.50 -23.36
N SER A 128 7.91 -3.25 -23.09
CA SER A 128 8.81 -2.10 -23.31
C SER A 128 9.12 -1.35 -22.00
N LEU A 129 9.72 -2.05 -21.04
CA LEU A 129 10.57 -1.41 -20.02
C LEU A 129 11.98 -1.97 -20.20
N SER A 130 12.79 -1.28 -21.00
CA SER A 130 14.23 -1.50 -21.06
C SER A 130 14.84 -1.11 -19.71
N LEU A 131 15.13 -2.10 -18.87
CA LEU A 131 16.05 -1.94 -17.74
C LEU A 131 17.47 -1.74 -18.27
N PRO A 132 18.25 -0.79 -17.73
CA PRO A 132 19.64 -0.61 -18.14
C PRO A 132 20.49 -1.80 -17.66
N ASN A 133 21.07 -2.48 -18.64
CA ASN A 133 22.26 -3.34 -18.65
C ASN A 133 22.67 -4.08 -17.36
N GLY A 134 22.66 -5.41 -17.48
CA GLY A 134 23.64 -6.26 -16.81
C GLY A 134 23.06 -7.09 -15.67
N LEU A 135 22.31 -8.14 -16.00
CA LEU A 135 22.31 -9.46 -15.34
C LEU A 135 21.41 -10.39 -16.16
N ALA A 136 22.00 -11.44 -16.74
CA ALA A 136 21.33 -12.38 -17.63
C ALA A 136 20.16 -13.08 -16.94
N ARG A 137 18.97 -13.03 -17.57
CA ARG A 137 17.82 -13.83 -17.15
C ARG A 137 17.90 -15.18 -17.85
N GLY A 138 18.27 -16.22 -17.09
CA GLY A 138 18.20 -17.61 -17.52
C GLY A 138 16.77 -17.93 -17.98
N VAL A 139 16.67 -18.47 -19.18
CA VAL A 139 15.41 -18.90 -19.81
C VAL A 139 15.01 -20.24 -19.17
N ILE A 140 13.92 -20.24 -18.40
CA ILE A 140 13.24 -21.49 -18.02
C ILE A 140 12.18 -21.73 -19.10
N HIS A 141 12.46 -22.64 -20.02
CA HIS A 141 11.46 -23.18 -20.96
C HIS A 141 10.53 -24.15 -20.23
N PRO A 142 9.20 -24.07 -20.44
CA PRO A 142 8.30 -25.16 -20.12
C PRO A 142 8.23 -26.10 -21.33
N THR A 143 8.81 -27.30 -21.24
CA THR A 143 8.53 -28.39 -22.19
C THR A 143 7.36 -29.22 -21.66
N SER A 144 6.32 -29.34 -22.48
CA SER A 144 5.23 -30.28 -22.31
C SER A 144 5.46 -31.50 -23.20
N LYS A 145 5.25 -32.70 -22.63
CA LYS A 145 4.80 -34.00 -23.22
C LYS A 145 5.36 -35.16 -22.39
N THR A 146 4.55 -35.75 -21.51
CA THR A 146 3.70 -36.95 -21.67
C THR A 146 4.42 -38.29 -21.48
N ALA A 147 3.84 -39.04 -20.52
CA ALA A 147 3.67 -40.49 -20.45
C ALA A 147 4.64 -41.32 -19.58
N GLU A 148 3.99 -42.19 -18.79
CA GLU A 148 4.48 -43.41 -18.10
C GLU A 148 5.43 -43.17 -16.92
N GLY A 149 5.18 -43.59 -15.68
CA GLY A 149 4.32 -44.65 -15.15
C GLY A 149 5.18 -45.44 -14.17
N THR A 150 4.82 -45.49 -12.88
CA THR A 150 4.92 -46.63 -11.94
C THR A 150 4.80 -46.16 -10.49
N ASN A 151 4.04 -46.93 -9.73
CA ASN A 151 3.76 -46.86 -8.30
C ASN A 151 5.01 -46.94 -7.42
N ASP A 152 4.93 -46.33 -6.24
CA ASP A 152 5.23 -46.90 -4.90
C ASP A 152 5.45 -45.72 -3.93
N ASP A 153 4.52 -45.44 -3.03
CA ASP A 153 4.37 -46.02 -1.68
C ASP A 153 5.30 -45.38 -0.62
N ALA A 154 4.68 -45.03 0.52
CA ALA A 154 5.27 -44.64 1.80
C ALA A 154 6.01 -43.27 1.84
N ASP A 155 6.00 -42.45 2.89
CA ASP A 155 5.53 -42.56 4.26
C ASP A 155 5.39 -41.14 4.85
N ARG A 156 4.59 -41.07 5.90
CA ARG A 156 4.37 -39.95 6.82
C ARG A 156 5.69 -39.32 7.29
N SER A 157 5.67 -38.02 7.62
CA SER A 157 6.09 -37.50 8.93
C SER A 157 6.04 -35.98 9.03
N PHE A 158 5.00 -35.53 9.73
CA PHE A 158 4.82 -34.24 10.37
C PHE A 158 5.82 -34.08 11.54
N LYS A 159 6.60 -32.99 11.62
CA LYS A 159 7.21 -32.58 12.91
C LYS A 159 7.62 -31.10 12.96
N MET A 160 6.86 -30.33 13.74
CA MET A 160 7.30 -29.09 14.39
C MET A 160 8.23 -29.42 15.57
N PRO A 161 9.16 -28.52 15.93
CA PRO A 161 9.58 -28.42 17.32
C PRO A 161 9.46 -26.99 17.85
N GLY A 162 8.64 -26.83 18.89
CA GLY A 162 8.85 -25.82 19.92
C GLY A 162 9.57 -26.42 21.11
N LEU A 163 10.39 -25.62 21.81
CA LEU A 163 10.81 -25.77 23.21
C LEU A 163 11.30 -24.37 23.63
N ARG A 164 10.64 -23.74 24.61
CA ARG A 164 10.93 -23.78 26.07
C ARG A 164 12.23 -23.06 26.41
#